data_AF-A0A3R1AC02-F1
#
_entry.id   AF-A0A3R1AC02-F1
#
_cell.length_a   1.000
_cell.length_b   1.000
_cell.length_c   1.000
_cell.angle_alpha   90.00
_cell.angle_beta   90.00
_cell.angle_gamma   90.00
#
_symmetry.space_group_name_H-M   'P 1'
#
loop_
_entity.id
_entity.type
_entity.pdbx_description
1 polymer ?
#
loop_
_entity_poly.entity_id
_entity_poly.type
_entity_poly.pdbx_seq_one_letter_code
_entity_poly.pdbx_strand_id
1 'polypeptide(L)'
;MKITPEQVCEALDAWVCRPGMTQEQATILITEAFWALKERPNIDVQRVTFNDGEVDQRALGVNRVKIFERWKAIDTRDKRKKFTALIPAIMEAIRINDFRLYREISDGKSITYMIAGLNKEYGDVVESGLLFADPAVVDRETDELIEKAIAFKLAYRQQYQQKAGWNYESSFC
;
A
#
# COMPACT_ATOMS: atom_id res chain seq x y z
N MET A 1 -2.46 13.47 -2.48
CA MET A 1 -2.84 12.28 -3.27
C MET A 1 -3.95 11.55 -2.51
N LYS A 2 -5.05 11.13 -3.14
CA LYS A 2 -6.09 10.35 -2.45
C LYS A 2 -5.75 8.87 -2.65
N ILE A 3 -5.32 8.20 -1.59
CA ILE A 3 -5.02 6.77 -1.60
C ILE A 3 -6.33 6.02 -1.94
N THR A 4 -6.29 5.14 -2.95
CA THR A 4 -7.48 4.39 -3.37
C THR A 4 -7.63 3.09 -2.58
N PRO A 5 -8.85 2.54 -2.44
CA PRO A 5 -9.09 1.23 -1.85
C PRO A 5 -8.22 0.13 -2.48
N GLU A 6 -8.04 0.14 -3.80
CA GLU A 6 -7.22 -0.84 -4.53
C GLU A 6 -5.75 -0.79 -4.09
N GLN A 7 -5.18 0.41 -3.97
CA GLN A 7 -3.80 0.59 -3.50
C GLN A 7 -3.62 0.05 -2.09
N VAL A 8 -4.61 0.23 -1.23
CA VAL A 8 -4.59 -0.30 0.15
C VAL A 8 -4.77 -1.83 0.15
N CYS A 9 -5.54 -2.41 -0.77
CA CYS A 9 -5.60 -3.86 -0.92
C CYS A 9 -4.23 -4.45 -1.29
N GLU A 10 -3.56 -3.89 -2.31
CA GLU A 10 -2.21 -4.29 -2.73
C GLU A 10 -1.20 -4.15 -1.58
N ALA A 11 -1.25 -3.02 -0.87
CA ALA A 11 -0.42 -2.76 0.29
C ALA A 11 -0.62 -3.77 1.41
N LEU A 12 -1.88 -4.11 1.70
CA LEU A 12 -2.22 -5.04 2.76
C LEU A 12 -1.74 -6.46 2.44
N ASP A 13 -1.79 -6.87 1.17
CA ASP A 13 -1.17 -8.11 0.69
C ASP A 13 0.35 -8.09 0.85
N ALA A 14 0.99 -7.02 0.38
CA ALA A 14 2.45 -6.86 0.50
C ALA A 14 2.90 -6.88 1.97
N TRP A 15 2.11 -6.26 2.86
CA TRP A 15 2.43 -6.19 4.28
C TRP A 15 2.37 -7.58 4.94
N VAL A 16 1.35 -8.39 4.65
CA VAL A 16 1.23 -9.76 5.19
C VAL A 16 2.28 -10.71 4.61
N CYS A 17 2.85 -10.41 3.43
CA CYS A 17 3.99 -11.15 2.90
C CYS A 17 5.33 -10.78 3.56
N ARG A 18 5.38 -9.78 4.46
CA ARG A 18 6.62 -9.45 5.19
C ARG A 18 6.98 -10.55 6.21
N PRO A 19 8.27 -10.87 6.39
CA PRO A 19 8.70 -11.82 7.41
C PRO A 19 8.17 -11.44 8.80
N GLY A 20 7.54 -12.40 9.49
CA GLY A 20 6.99 -12.19 10.84
C GLY A 20 5.64 -11.44 10.89
N MET A 21 5.09 -11.00 9.76
CA MET A 21 3.75 -10.45 9.70
C MET A 21 2.74 -11.53 9.32
N THR A 22 1.63 -11.63 10.04
CA THR A 22 0.52 -12.55 9.73
C THR A 22 -0.79 -11.77 9.60
N GLN A 23 -1.82 -12.38 9.02
CA GLN A 23 -3.15 -11.76 8.99
C GLN A 23 -3.70 -11.50 10.40
N GLU A 24 -3.38 -12.35 11.37
CA GLU A 24 -3.79 -12.17 12.76
C GLU A 24 -3.09 -10.96 13.39
N GLN A 25 -1.76 -10.87 13.24
CA GLN A 25 -1.00 -9.73 13.74
C GLN A 25 -1.44 -8.42 13.09
N ALA A 26 -1.60 -8.41 11.76
CA ALA A 26 -2.11 -7.26 11.03
C ALA A 26 -3.53 -6.87 11.49
N THR A 27 -4.40 -7.85 11.76
CA THR A 27 -5.76 -7.60 12.28
C THR A 27 -5.73 -6.91 13.65
N ILE A 28 -4.86 -7.35 14.56
CA ILE A 28 -4.68 -6.72 15.88
C ILE A 28 -4.27 -5.26 15.69
N LEU A 29 -3.19 -5.01 14.93
CA LEU A 29 -2.64 -3.68 14.71
C LEU A 29 -3.64 -2.72 14.02
N ILE A 30 -4.36 -3.20 13.00
CA ILE A 30 -5.39 -2.41 12.32
C ILE A 30 -6.56 -2.10 13.26
N THR A 31 -6.94 -3.07 14.09
CA THR A 31 -8.02 -2.87 15.07
C THR A 31 -7.61 -1.83 16.10
N GLU A 32 -6.40 -1.92 16.66
CA GLU A 32 -5.88 -0.93 17.61
C GLU A 32 -5.83 0.47 17.01
N ALA A 33 -5.29 0.59 15.79
CA ALA A 33 -5.27 1.85 15.05
C ALA A 33 -6.69 2.40 14.81
N PHE A 34 -7.67 1.53 14.49
CA PHE A 34 -9.07 1.91 14.29
C PHE A 34 -9.70 2.48 15.56
N TRP A 35 -9.46 1.86 16.72
CA TRP A 35 -9.99 2.33 18.01
C TRP A 35 -9.29 3.61 18.49
N ALA A 36 -8.07 3.87 18.04
CA ALA A 36 -7.32 5.09 18.32
C ALA A 36 -7.68 6.29 17.41
N LEU A 37 -8.47 6.10 16.35
CA LEU A 37 -8.88 7.19 15.47
C LEU A 37 -9.69 8.27 16.22
N LYS A 38 -9.34 9.55 16.01
CA LYS A 38 -10.07 10.69 16.57
C LYS A 38 -11.52 10.75 16.08
N GLU A 39 -11.71 10.57 14.77
CA GLU A 39 -13.01 10.47 14.13
C GLU A 39 -13.21 9.04 13.63
N ARG A 40 -13.93 8.24 14.42
CA ARG A 40 -14.11 6.83 14.11
C ARG A 40 -15.29 6.62 13.17
N PRO A 41 -15.09 5.95 12.03
CA PRO A 41 -16.20 5.59 11.15
C PRO A 41 -17.17 4.63 11.84
N ASN A 42 -18.47 4.76 11.53
CA ASN A 42 -19.50 3.85 12.02
C ASN A 42 -19.51 2.55 11.19
N ILE A 43 -18.52 1.68 11.45
CA ILE A 43 -18.42 0.33 10.91
C ILE A 43 -18.17 -0.65 12.04
N ASP A 44 -18.68 -1.87 11.90
CA ASP A 44 -18.63 -2.91 12.93
C ASP A 44 -17.24 -3.58 13.00
N VAL A 45 -16.31 -2.94 13.72
CA VAL A 45 -14.99 -3.47 14.09
C VAL A 45 -14.97 -3.64 15.61
N GLN A 46 -14.77 -4.87 16.09
CA GLN A 46 -14.78 -5.19 17.52
C GLN A 46 -13.45 -4.78 18.16
N ARG A 47 -13.43 -4.45 19.45
CA ARG A 47 -12.18 -4.25 20.18
C ARG A 47 -11.55 -5.62 20.44
N VAL A 48 -10.27 -5.75 20.13
CA VAL A 48 -9.56 -7.04 20.19
C VAL A 48 -8.62 -7.10 21.40
N THR A 49 -8.01 -5.98 21.77
CA THR A 49 -7.07 -5.92 22.90
C THR A 49 -7.72 -5.29 24.12
N PHE A 50 -7.66 -6.00 25.26
CA PHE A 50 -8.06 -5.50 26.57
C PHE A 50 -6.98 -4.62 27.19
N ASN A 51 -7.30 -3.94 28.30
CA ASN A 51 -6.38 -2.99 28.93
C ASN A 51 -5.15 -3.65 29.59
N ASP A 52 -5.21 -4.96 29.84
CA ASP A 52 -4.13 -5.80 30.37
C ASP A 52 -3.28 -6.46 29.26
N GLY A 53 -3.62 -6.21 27.99
CA GLY A 53 -2.92 -6.79 26.83
C GLY A 53 -3.47 -8.15 26.39
N GLU A 54 -4.50 -8.70 27.04
CA GLU A 54 -5.14 -9.91 26.55
C GLU A 54 -5.88 -9.68 25.22
N VAL A 55 -5.85 -10.70 24.37
CA VAL A 55 -6.46 -10.68 23.03
C VAL A 55 -7.73 -11.52 23.02
N ASP A 56 -8.87 -10.89 22.75
CA ASP A 56 -10.13 -11.58 22.47
C ASP A 56 -10.04 -12.32 21.12
N GLN A 57 -9.80 -13.63 21.19
CA GLN A 57 -9.65 -14.50 20.03
C GLN A 57 -10.91 -14.55 19.16
N ARG A 58 -12.09 -14.38 19.75
CA ARG A 58 -13.35 -14.38 19.00
C ARG A 58 -13.49 -13.08 18.21
N ALA A 59 -13.24 -11.95 18.85
CA ALA A 59 -13.24 -10.65 18.19
C ALA A 59 -12.17 -10.58 17.09
N LEU A 60 -10.98 -11.14 17.36
CA LEU A 60 -9.89 -11.25 16.39
C LEU A 60 -10.33 -12.03 15.15
N GLY A 61 -10.91 -13.22 15.32
CA GLY A 61 -11.39 -14.03 14.20
C GLY A 61 -12.46 -13.32 13.37
N VAL A 62 -13.42 -12.65 14.02
CA VAL A 62 -14.47 -11.88 13.35
C VAL A 62 -13.88 -10.71 12.55
N ASN A 63 -12.98 -9.93 13.15
CA ASN A 63 -12.35 -8.81 12.48
C ASN A 63 -11.47 -9.28 11.31
N ARG A 64 -10.71 -10.37 11.46
CA ARG A 64 -9.84 -10.92 10.41
C ARG A 64 -10.65 -11.25 9.15
N VAL A 65 -11.74 -12.00 9.30
CA VAL A 65 -12.64 -12.36 8.18
C VAL A 65 -13.26 -11.10 7.56
N LYS A 66 -13.70 -10.14 8.37
CA LYS A 66 -14.25 -8.87 7.86
C LYS A 66 -13.22 -8.13 7.01
N ILE A 67 -11.99 -7.98 7.51
CA ILE A 67 -10.95 -7.18 6.86
C ILE A 67 -10.43 -7.89 5.61
N PHE A 68 -9.91 -9.10 5.74
CA PHE A 68 -9.14 -9.77 4.69
C PHE A 68 -9.99 -10.51 3.65
N GLU A 69 -11.15 -11.01 4.03
CA GLU A 69 -12.00 -11.83 3.14
C GLU A 69 -13.22 -11.06 2.66
N ARG A 70 -13.93 -10.35 3.54
CA ARG A 70 -15.23 -9.76 3.21
C ARG A 70 -15.14 -8.35 2.63
N TRP A 71 -14.44 -7.43 3.28
CA TRP A 71 -14.41 -6.02 2.89
C TRP A 71 -13.34 -5.74 1.83
N LYS A 72 -12.15 -6.33 1.97
CA LYS A 72 -11.05 -6.21 0.99
C LYS A 72 -11.42 -6.70 -0.41
N ALA A 73 -12.41 -7.59 -0.54
CA ALA A 73 -12.92 -8.01 -1.84
C ALA A 73 -13.44 -6.85 -2.71
N ILE A 74 -13.92 -5.76 -2.09
CA ILE A 74 -14.35 -4.48 -2.74
C ILE A 74 -15.27 -4.59 -3.99
N ASP A 75 -15.83 -5.78 -4.22
CA ASP A 75 -16.67 -6.19 -5.36
C ASP A 75 -18.10 -5.65 -5.31
N THR A 76 -18.53 -5.14 -4.16
CA THR A 76 -19.82 -4.46 -3.99
C THR A 76 -19.64 -3.06 -3.41
N ARG A 77 -20.60 -2.17 -3.68
CA ARG A 77 -20.61 -0.81 -3.14
C ARG A 77 -20.54 -0.78 -1.61
N ASP A 78 -21.24 -1.70 -0.93
CA ASP A 78 -21.23 -1.78 0.53
C ASP A 78 -19.86 -2.19 1.08
N LYS A 79 -19.25 -3.25 0.52
CA LYS A 79 -17.90 -3.70 0.91
C LYS A 79 -16.86 -2.61 0.65
N ARG A 80 -16.91 -1.97 -0.53
CA ARG A 80 -16.05 -0.84 -0.87
C ARG A 80 -16.19 0.32 0.10
N LYS A 81 -17.42 0.69 0.51
CA LYS A 81 -17.67 1.73 1.50
C LYS A 81 -17.04 1.38 2.86
N LYS A 82 -17.25 0.14 3.34
CA LYS A 82 -16.68 -0.33 4.61
C LYS A 82 -15.16 -0.39 4.58
N PHE A 83 -14.58 -0.90 3.51
CA PHE A 83 -13.13 -0.94 3.35
C PHE A 83 -12.52 0.46 3.24
N THR A 84 -13.15 1.37 2.48
CA THR A 84 -12.71 2.78 2.37
C THR A 84 -12.71 3.47 3.73
N ALA A 85 -13.73 3.22 4.55
CA ALA A 85 -13.80 3.74 5.90
C ALA A 85 -12.67 3.21 6.81
N LEU A 86 -12.17 2.00 6.55
CA LEU A 86 -11.08 1.39 7.31
C LEU A 86 -9.68 1.88 6.90
N ILE A 87 -9.53 2.50 5.72
CA ILE A 87 -8.23 2.96 5.18
C ILE A 87 -7.40 3.75 6.19
N PRO A 88 -7.93 4.75 6.93
CA PRO A 88 -7.12 5.51 7.88
C PRO A 88 -6.44 4.62 8.94
N ALA A 89 -7.16 3.61 9.44
CA ALA A 89 -6.62 2.67 10.42
C ALA A 89 -5.55 1.75 9.81
N ILE A 90 -5.77 1.26 8.59
CA ILE A 90 -4.81 0.42 7.87
C ILE A 90 -3.51 1.21 7.62
N MET A 91 -3.64 2.42 7.09
CA MET A 91 -2.49 3.26 6.79
C MET A 91 -1.70 3.61 8.04
N GLU A 92 -2.38 3.91 9.15
CA GLU A 92 -1.71 4.21 10.43
C GLU A 92 -1.01 2.98 11.02
N ALA A 93 -1.64 1.81 10.96
CA ALA A 93 -1.04 0.55 11.40
C ALA A 93 0.23 0.22 10.58
N ILE A 94 0.17 0.37 9.25
CA ILE A 94 1.35 0.21 8.38
C ILE A 94 2.40 1.28 8.70
N ARG A 95 2.02 2.56 8.89
CA ARG A 95 2.96 3.64 9.21
C ARG A 95 3.82 3.35 10.44
N ILE A 96 3.20 2.81 11.48
CA ILE A 96 3.86 2.50 12.75
C ILE A 96 4.78 1.28 12.62
N ASN A 97 4.39 0.27 11.85
CA ASN A 97 5.04 -1.05 11.87
C ASN A 97 5.92 -1.34 10.64
N ASP A 98 5.67 -0.68 9.51
CA ASP A 98 6.46 -0.76 8.28
C ASP A 98 6.44 0.62 7.58
N PHE A 99 7.21 1.56 8.13
CA PHE A 99 7.28 2.92 7.61
C PHE A 99 7.77 2.98 6.15
N ARG A 100 8.56 2.00 5.69
CA ARG A 100 9.01 1.92 4.29
C ARG A 100 7.84 1.63 3.37
N LEU A 101 7.04 0.60 3.68
CA LEU A 101 5.83 0.29 2.94
C LEU A 101 4.82 1.45 3.01
N TYR A 102 4.65 2.08 4.17
CA TYR A 102 3.82 3.28 4.29
C TYR A 102 4.25 4.36 3.30
N ARG A 103 5.55 4.65 3.19
CA ARG A 103 6.08 5.62 2.22
C ARG A 103 5.85 5.19 0.78
N GLU A 104 6.03 3.93 0.44
CA GLU A 104 5.73 3.40 -0.90
C GLU A 104 4.26 3.67 -1.31
N ILE A 105 3.34 3.59 -0.35
CA ILE A 105 1.91 3.83 -0.56
C ILE A 105 1.56 5.32 -0.53
N SER A 106 2.06 6.06 0.47
CA SER A 106 1.73 7.47 0.74
C SER A 106 2.38 8.42 -0.24
N ASP A 107 3.64 8.14 -0.58
CA ASP A 107 4.41 8.92 -1.54
C ASP A 107 4.10 8.45 -2.97
N GLY A 108 3.52 7.25 -3.11
CA GLY A 108 3.25 6.57 -4.38
C GLY A 108 4.56 6.20 -5.09
N LYS A 109 4.60 5.32 -6.08
CA LYS A 109 4.08 5.55 -7.44
C LYS A 109 3.84 7.02 -7.88
N SER A 110 4.29 8.04 -7.15
CA SER A 110 4.40 9.38 -7.70
C SER A 110 5.44 9.31 -8.79
N ILE A 111 5.06 9.78 -9.98
CA ILE A 111 5.98 10.01 -11.09
C ILE A 111 7.26 10.69 -10.60
N THR A 112 7.16 11.64 -9.66
CA THR A 112 8.32 12.32 -9.05
C THR A 112 9.23 11.39 -8.25
N TYR A 113 8.68 10.49 -7.44
CA TYR A 113 9.48 9.52 -6.66
C TYR A 113 10.08 8.44 -7.57
N MET A 114 9.33 7.98 -8.57
CA MET A 114 9.86 7.06 -9.58
C MET A 114 10.97 7.70 -10.42
N ILE A 115 10.88 8.99 -10.74
CA ILE A 115 11.98 9.75 -11.37
C ILE A 115 13.20 9.82 -10.45
N ALA A 116 13.01 10.09 -9.15
CA ALA A 116 14.13 10.12 -8.21
C ALA A 116 14.83 8.75 -8.11
N GLY A 117 14.06 7.66 -8.09
CA GLY A 117 14.59 6.29 -8.12
C GLY A 117 15.32 5.97 -9.42
N LEU A 118 14.78 6.38 -10.58
CA LEU A 118 15.44 6.23 -11.88
C LEU A 118 16.78 6.97 -11.93
N ASN A 119 16.81 8.21 -11.45
CA ASN A 119 18.04 9.01 -11.44
C ASN A 119 19.11 8.40 -10.54
N LYS A 120 18.72 7.79 -9.41
CA LYS A 120 19.64 7.06 -8.54
C LYS A 120 20.24 5.85 -9.27
N GLU A 121 19.42 4.94 -9.80
CA GLU A 121 19.95 3.73 -10.45
C GLU A 121 20.73 4.04 -11.73
N TYR A 122 20.36 5.10 -12.45
CA TYR A 122 21.18 5.61 -13.54
C TYR A 122 22.57 6.05 -13.05
N GLY A 123 22.63 6.74 -11.92
CA GLY A 123 23.89 7.13 -11.28
C GLY A 123 24.76 5.93 -10.90
N ASP A 124 24.15 4.91 -10.27
CA ASP A 124 24.84 3.69 -9.84
C ASP A 124 25.46 2.95 -11.06
N VAL A 125 24.71 2.76 -12.15
CA VAL A 125 25.21 2.15 -13.41
C VAL A 125 26.35 2.96 -14.04
N VAL A 126 26.25 4.29 -14.04
CA VAL A 126 27.31 5.16 -14.57
C VAL A 126 28.57 5.07 -13.71
N GLU A 127 28.42 5.07 -12.38
CA GLU A 127 29.54 4.95 -11.45
C GLU A 127 30.24 3.60 -11.59
N SER A 128 29.50 2.49 -11.60
CA SER A 128 30.07 1.15 -11.76
C SER A 128 30.78 0.97 -13.10
N GLY A 129 30.21 1.52 -14.19
CA GLY A 129 30.86 1.55 -15.50
C GLY A 129 32.15 2.36 -15.54
N LEU A 130 32.17 3.54 -14.90
CA LEU A 130 33.37 4.40 -14.84
C LEU A 130 34.48 3.81 -13.97
N LEU A 131 34.13 3.07 -12.92
CA LEU A 131 35.07 2.44 -12.00
C LEU A 131 35.57 1.08 -12.49
N PHE A 132 35.14 0.62 -13.68
CA PHE A 132 35.46 -0.70 -14.22
C PHE A 132 35.12 -1.82 -13.22
N ALA A 133 33.93 -1.72 -12.62
CA ALA A 133 33.40 -2.74 -11.73
C ALA A 133 33.31 -4.10 -12.44
N ASP A 134 33.19 -5.18 -11.65
CA ASP A 134 32.97 -6.51 -12.19
C ASP A 134 31.73 -6.50 -13.13
N PRO A 135 31.79 -7.13 -14.32
CA PRO A 135 30.67 -7.14 -15.26
C PRO A 135 29.34 -7.61 -14.64
N ALA A 136 29.38 -8.55 -13.69
CA ALA A 136 28.17 -9.03 -13.02
C ALA A 136 27.49 -7.94 -12.16
N VAL A 137 28.26 -6.98 -11.65
CA VAL A 137 27.72 -5.83 -10.91
C VAL A 137 27.02 -4.87 -11.86
N VAL A 138 27.67 -4.56 -12.99
CA VAL A 138 27.12 -3.66 -14.02
C VAL A 138 25.86 -4.24 -14.64
N ASP A 139 25.83 -5.55 -14.92
CA ASP A 139 24.66 -6.25 -15.44
C ASP A 139 23.48 -6.15 -14.46
N ARG A 140 23.71 -6.45 -13.18
CA ARG A 140 22.67 -6.37 -12.14
C ARG A 140 22.11 -4.96 -12.00
N GLU A 141 22.96 -3.95 -11.92
CA GLU A 141 22.51 -2.55 -11.77
C GLU A 141 21.76 -2.06 -13.02
N THR A 142 22.17 -2.53 -14.21
CA THR A 142 21.47 -2.25 -15.46
C THR A 142 20.09 -2.89 -15.47
N ASP A 143 19.97 -4.14 -15.02
CA ASP A 143 18.68 -4.84 -14.89
C ASP A 143 17.75 -4.10 -13.90
N GLU A 144 18.26 -3.68 -12.74
CA GLU A 144 17.51 -2.90 -11.74
C GLU A 144 17.01 -1.56 -12.32
N LEU A 145 17.84 -0.87 -13.12
CA LEU A 145 17.44 0.35 -13.84
C LEU A 145 16.32 0.07 -14.85
N ILE A 146 16.43 -1.01 -15.63
CA ILE A 146 15.43 -1.42 -16.63
C ILE A 146 14.09 -1.73 -15.95
N GLU A 147 14.09 -2.49 -14.85
CA GLU A 147 12.88 -2.82 -14.10
C GLU A 147 12.16 -1.55 -13.61
N LYS A 148 12.91 -0.60 -13.04
CA LYS A 148 12.33 0.69 -12.61
C LYS A 148 11.80 1.52 -13.77
N ALA A 149 12.46 1.48 -14.93
CA ALA A 149 11.98 2.18 -16.13
C ALA A 149 10.67 1.59 -16.66
N ILE A 150 10.54 0.26 -16.62
CA ILE A 150 9.30 -0.44 -16.97
C ILE A 150 8.18 -0.06 -15.98
N ALA A 151 8.46 -0.10 -14.67
CA ALA A 151 7.51 0.27 -13.63
C ALA A 151 7.02 1.72 -13.80
N PHE A 152 7.94 2.66 -14.07
CA PHE A 152 7.61 4.05 -14.39
C PHE A 152 6.70 4.16 -15.61
N LYS A 153 7.05 3.49 -16.72
CA LYS A 153 6.26 3.53 -17.96
C LYS A 153 4.82 3.06 -17.74
N LEU A 154 4.65 1.97 -16.99
CA LEU A 154 3.33 1.41 -16.66
C LEU A 154 2.53 2.37 -15.77
N ALA A 155 3.15 2.89 -14.72
CA ALA A 155 2.51 3.83 -13.81
C ALA A 155 2.09 5.13 -14.52
N TYR A 156 2.93 5.69 -15.39
CA TYR A 156 2.60 6.87 -16.19
C TYR A 156 1.40 6.62 -17.10
N ARG A 157 1.37 5.49 -17.82
CA ARG A 157 0.24 5.13 -18.69
C ARG A 157 -1.06 5.01 -17.90
N GLN A 158 -1.02 4.35 -16.75
CA GLN A 158 -2.18 4.19 -15.87
C GLN A 158 -2.68 5.56 -15.37
N GLN A 159 -1.78 6.42 -14.92
CA GLN A 159 -2.14 7.77 -14.45
C GLN A 159 -2.69 8.65 -15.58
N TYR A 160 -2.13 8.54 -16.78
CA TYR A 160 -2.62 9.26 -17.96
C TYR A 160 -4.03 8.79 -18.36
N GLN A 161 -4.27 7.48 -18.41
CA GLN A 161 -5.59 6.91 -18.72
C GLN A 161 -6.63 7.32 -17.68
N GLN A 162 -6.27 7.33 -16.39
CA GLN A 162 -7.14 7.87 -15.35
C GLN A 162 -7.47 9.34 -15.64
N LYS A 163 -6.48 10.22 -15.84
CA LYS A 163 -6.75 11.64 -16.16
C LYS A 163 -7.54 11.85 -17.46
N ALA A 164 -7.30 11.04 -18.49
CA ALA A 164 -8.01 11.10 -19.75
C ALA A 164 -9.46 10.60 -19.65
N GLY A 165 -9.73 9.58 -18.82
CA GLY A 165 -11.08 9.09 -18.52
C GLY A 165 -11.94 10.12 -17.79
N TRP A 166 -11.33 10.99 -16.97
CA TRP A 166 -12.02 12.12 -16.35
C TRP A 166 -12.41 13.23 -17.35
N ASN A 167 -11.80 13.26 -18.54
CA ASN A 167 -12.16 14.21 -19.59
C ASN A 167 -13.34 13.74 -20.48
N TYR A 168 -13.90 12.55 -20.23
CA TYR A 168 -15.04 12.01 -21.01
C TYR A 168 -16.40 12.09 -20.28
N GLU A 169 -16.44 12.57 -19.04
CA GLU A 169 -17.68 12.81 -18.29
C GLU A 169 -17.83 14.31 -17.96
N SER A 170 -18.00 15.17 -18.97
CA SER A 170 -18.54 16.53 -18.77
C SER A 170 -19.02 17.19 -20.07
N SER A 171 -19.88 16.52 -20.85
CA SER A 171 -20.64 17.18 -21.93
C SER A 171 -21.87 16.39 -22.36
N PHE A 172 -22.65 15.90 -21.41
CA PHE A 172 -24.07 15.58 -21.62
C PHE A 172 -24.86 15.88 -20.34
N CYS A 173 -25.28 17.13 -20.21
CA CYS A 173 -26.49 17.59 -19.54
C CYS A 173 -26.95 18.83 -20.31
#